data_AF-A0A7K4SG14-F1
#
_entry.id   AF-A0A7K4SG14-F1
#
_cell.length_a   1.000
_cell.length_b   1.000
_cell.length_c   1.000
_cell.angle_alpha   90.00
_cell.angle_beta   90.00
_cell.angle_gamma   90.00
#
_symmetry.space_group_name_H-M   'P 1'
#
loop_
_entity.id
_entity.type
_entity.pdbx_description
1 polymer ?
#
loop_
_entity_poly.entity_id
_entity_poly.type
_entity_poly.pdbx_seq_one_letter_code
_entity_poly.pdbx_strand_id
1 'polypeptide(L)'
;QVKFMKSKPGAAMVEMADGYGVDRAITHLNNNFMFGQKLNVCVSKQQAIMPGQSYGLEDGSCSYKDFSGSRNNRFSTPEQAAKNRIQHPSNVLHFFNAPLDVTEDNFYEV
;
A
#
# COMPACT_ATOMS: atom_id res chain seq x y z
N GLN A 1 0.21 4.01 -8.06
CA GLN A 1 1.24 3.23 -8.77
C GLN A 1 2.33 2.80 -7.79
N VAL A 2 3.03 1.69 -8.01
CA VAL A 2 4.15 1.23 -7.14
C VAL A 2 5.37 0.88 -7.98
N LYS A 3 6.57 1.32 -7.55
CA LYS A 3 7.85 1.02 -8.21
C LYS A 3 8.97 0.74 -7.21
N PHE A 4 9.60 -0.42 -7.30
CA PHE A 4 10.81 -0.76 -6.55
C PHE A 4 12.06 -0.12 -7.16
N MET A 5 12.95 0.39 -6.31
CA MET A 5 14.14 1.12 -6.73
C MET A 5 15.31 0.18 -6.99
N LYS A 6 15.78 0.10 -8.24
CA LYS A 6 16.94 -0.76 -8.59
C LYS A 6 18.23 -0.31 -7.89
N SER A 7 18.42 0.99 -7.69
CA SER A 7 19.61 1.56 -7.05
C SER A 7 19.59 1.51 -5.53
N LYS A 8 18.43 1.24 -4.91
CA LYS A 8 18.25 1.24 -3.47
C LYS A 8 17.40 0.05 -3.04
N PRO A 9 18.02 -1.11 -2.76
CA PRO A 9 17.32 -2.28 -2.23
C PRO A 9 16.55 -1.92 -0.94
N GLY A 10 15.35 -2.48 -0.79
CA GLY A 10 14.46 -2.18 0.33
C GLY A 10 13.70 -0.85 0.22
N ALA A 11 13.85 -0.10 -0.88
CA ALA A 11 13.08 1.12 -1.12
C ALA A 11 12.11 0.97 -2.30
N ALA A 12 10.92 1.55 -2.14
CA ALA A 12 9.91 1.65 -3.20
C ALA A 12 9.34 3.07 -3.23
N MET A 13 8.94 3.50 -4.43
CA MET A 13 8.11 4.68 -4.64
C MET A 13 6.66 4.24 -4.76
N VAL A 14 5.77 4.95 -4.07
CA VAL A 14 4.32 4.73 -4.13
C VAL A 14 3.67 6.05 -4.49
N GLU A 15 2.98 6.07 -5.63
CA GLU A 15 2.20 7.23 -6.08
C GLU A 15 0.76 7.06 -5.63
N MET A 16 0.31 8.04 -4.83
CA MET A 16 -1.03 8.14 -4.28
C MET A 16 -1.93 8.99 -5.19
N ALA A 17 -3.24 8.92 -5.00
CA ALA A 17 -4.20 9.68 -5.80
C ALA A 17 -4.07 11.20 -5.62
N ASP A 18 -3.72 11.65 -4.41
CA ASP A 18 -3.55 13.06 -4.05
C ASP A 18 -2.55 13.25 -2.91
N GLY A 19 -2.24 14.52 -2.61
CA GLY A 19 -1.35 14.88 -1.50
C GLY A 19 -1.90 14.49 -0.12
N TYR A 20 -3.23 14.51 0.06
CA TYR A 20 -3.85 14.07 1.31
C TYR A 20 -3.58 12.60 1.62
N GLY A 21 -3.59 11.74 0.60
CA GLY A 21 -3.21 10.34 0.71
C GLY A 21 -1.75 10.16 1.13
N VAL A 22 -0.85 11.01 0.60
CA VAL A 22 0.57 11.03 1.00
C VAL A 22 0.72 11.43 2.46
N ASP A 23 0.08 12.52 2.88
CA ASP A 23 0.18 13.02 4.26
C ASP A 23 -0.34 12.00 5.27
N ARG A 24 -1.47 11.35 4.97
CA ARG A 24 -2.02 10.27 5.80
C ARG A 24 -1.07 9.08 5.88
N ALA A 25 -0.51 8.66 4.74
CA ALA A 25 0.43 7.54 4.71
C ALA A 25 1.68 7.85 5.56
N ILE A 26 2.27 9.04 5.42
CA ILE A 26 3.42 9.44 6.23
C ILE A 26 3.05 9.51 7.71
N THR A 27 1.94 10.15 8.06
CA THR A 27 1.51 10.33 9.46
C THR A 27 1.30 9.00 10.19
N HIS A 28 0.72 8.01 9.50
CA HIS A 28 0.32 6.76 10.15
C HIS A 28 1.31 5.62 9.96
N LEU A 29 2.14 5.63 8.91
CA LEU A 29 3.05 4.52 8.59
C LEU A 29 4.52 4.82 8.92
N ASN A 30 4.94 6.09 8.93
CA ASN A 30 6.33 6.42 9.21
C ASN A 30 6.72 5.99 10.63
N ASN A 31 7.94 5.45 10.78
CA ASN A 31 8.47 4.89 12.02
C ASN A 31 7.84 3.59 12.53
N ASN A 32 6.86 3.00 11.83
CA ASN A 32 6.38 1.66 12.18
C ASN A 32 7.39 0.58 11.83
N PHE A 33 7.23 -0.58 12.45
CA PHE A 33 8.02 -1.76 12.14
C PHE A 33 7.22 -2.73 11.27
N MET A 34 7.87 -3.28 10.25
CA MET A 34 7.33 -4.34 9.40
C MET A 34 8.44 -5.35 9.15
N PHE A 35 8.16 -6.63 9.38
CA PHE A 35 9.15 -7.71 9.26
C PHE A 35 10.48 -7.44 10.01
N GLY A 36 10.39 -6.83 11.20
CA GLY A 36 11.56 -6.46 12.01
C GLY A 36 12.34 -5.23 11.53
N GLN A 37 11.93 -4.60 10.42
CA GLN A 37 12.56 -3.40 9.88
C GLN A 37 11.72 -2.15 10.13
N LYS A 38 12.38 -1.05 10.50
CA LYS A 38 11.71 0.24 10.69
C LYS A 38 11.46 0.91 9.34
N LEU A 39 10.19 1.17 9.05
CA LEU A 39 9.76 1.89 7.86
C LEU A 39 10.12 3.38 7.97
N ASN A 40 10.69 3.91 6.88
CA ASN A 40 10.89 5.34 6.69
C ASN A 40 10.05 5.78 5.49
N VAL A 41 9.04 6.61 5.75
CA VAL A 41 8.09 7.09 4.74
C VAL A 41 8.24 8.60 4.63
N CYS A 42 8.56 9.08 3.42
CA CYS A 42 8.78 10.49 3.14
C CYS A 42 8.26 10.87 1.74
N VAL A 43 8.01 12.16 1.53
CA VAL A 43 7.62 12.70 0.21
C VAL A 43 8.77 12.52 -0.78
N SER A 44 8.44 12.03 -1.98
CA SER A 44 9.42 11.90 -3.08
C SER A 44 9.71 13.26 -3.72
N LYS A 45 10.92 13.43 -4.26
CA LYS A 45 11.24 14.58 -5.12
C LYS A 45 10.61 14.47 -6.51
N GLN A 46 10.18 13.28 -6.92
CA GLN A 46 9.54 13.04 -8.21
C GLN A 46 8.05 13.32 -8.11
N GLN A 47 7.51 14.06 -9.09
CA GLN A 47 6.08 14.36 -9.15
C GLN A 47 5.22 13.15 -9.54
N ALA A 48 5.78 12.22 -10.32
CA ALA A 48 5.10 11.02 -10.78
C ALA A 48 6.09 9.87 -10.98
N ILE A 49 5.61 8.64 -10.85
CA ILE A 49 6.37 7.42 -11.11
C ILE A 49 6.34 7.13 -12.61
N MET A 50 7.52 7.10 -13.23
CA MET A 50 7.63 6.70 -14.64
C MET A 50 7.77 5.17 -14.76
N PRO A 51 7.04 4.51 -15.68
CA PRO A 51 7.04 3.05 -15.83
C PRO A 51 8.36 2.49 -16.39
N GLY A 52 9.16 3.31 -17.08
CA GLY A 52 10.42 2.88 -17.69
C GLY A 52 11.44 2.31 -16.70
N GLN A 53 12.34 1.45 -17.18
CA GLN A 53 13.38 0.78 -16.38
C GLN A 53 12.85 -0.16 -15.28
N SER A 54 11.69 -0.78 -15.50
CA SER A 54 11.23 -1.89 -14.67
C SER A 54 12.14 -3.11 -14.86
N TYR A 55 12.25 -3.94 -13.83
CA TYR A 55 13.01 -5.19 -13.82
C TYR A 55 12.20 -6.30 -13.15
N GLY A 56 12.60 -7.56 -13.34
CA GLY A 56 11.98 -8.69 -12.64
C GLY A 56 12.45 -8.76 -11.20
N LEU A 57 11.50 -8.95 -10.28
CA LEU A 57 11.79 -9.30 -8.89
C LEU A 57 12.11 -10.81 -8.78
N GLU A 58 12.57 -11.23 -7.61
CA GLU A 58 12.99 -12.62 -7.36
C GLU A 58 11.84 -13.63 -7.50
N ASP A 59 10.61 -13.20 -7.24
CA ASP A 59 9.37 -13.99 -7.41
C ASP A 59 8.85 -14.00 -8.86
N GLY A 60 9.58 -13.38 -9.80
CA GLY A 60 9.19 -13.25 -11.21
C GLY A 60 8.20 -12.12 -11.48
N SER A 61 7.76 -11.37 -10.47
CA SER A 61 6.86 -10.23 -10.66
C SER A 61 7.60 -8.99 -11.18
N CYS A 62 6.85 -8.02 -11.73
CA CYS A 62 7.43 -6.78 -12.25
C CYS A 62 7.71 -5.79 -11.11
N SER A 63 8.88 -5.16 -11.11
CA SER A 63 9.27 -4.12 -10.15
C SER A 63 8.41 -2.85 -10.24
N TYR A 64 7.60 -2.70 -11.30
CA TYR A 64 6.63 -1.62 -11.46
C TYR A 64 5.23 -2.22 -11.66
N LYS A 65 4.24 -1.66 -10.98
CA LYS A 65 2.85 -2.03 -11.14
C LYS A 65 1.94 -0.81 -11.06
N ASP A 66 1.09 -0.69 -12.08
CA ASP A 66 0.00 0.28 -12.05
C ASP A 66 -1.22 -0.30 -11.31
N PHE A 67 -1.79 0.51 -10.42
CA PHE A 67 -2.97 0.20 -9.63
C PHE A 67 -4.08 1.24 -9.83
N SER A 68 -3.93 2.19 -10.76
CA SER A 68 -4.91 3.25 -11.05
C SER A 68 -6.31 2.67 -11.34
N GLY A 69 -6.39 1.60 -12.13
CA GLY A 69 -7.64 0.89 -12.47
C GLY A 69 -8.08 -0.17 -11.46
N SER A 70 -7.46 -0.26 -10.28
CA SER A 70 -7.80 -1.29 -9.29
C SER A 70 -9.16 -1.05 -8.66
N ARG A 71 -10.06 -2.03 -8.75
CA ARG A 71 -11.35 -2.03 -8.05
C ARG A 71 -11.22 -2.03 -6.52
N ASN A 72 -10.04 -2.38 -6.01
CA ASN A 72 -9.77 -2.41 -4.56
C ASN A 72 -9.37 -1.04 -3.99
N ASN A 73 -9.26 0.00 -4.82
CA ASN A 73 -8.97 1.36 -4.36
C ASN A 73 -10.17 1.94 -3.61
N ARG A 74 -9.97 2.26 -2.32
CA ARG A 74 -11.04 2.75 -1.43
C ARG A 74 -11.24 4.26 -1.42
N PHE A 75 -10.33 5.01 -2.05
CA PHE A 75 -10.33 6.47 -2.08
C PHE A 75 -10.57 7.02 -3.49
N SER A 76 -11.16 6.22 -4.38
CA SER A 76 -11.34 6.55 -5.80
C SER A 76 -12.36 7.66 -6.04
N THR A 77 -13.39 7.77 -5.19
CA THR A 77 -14.36 8.86 -5.21
C THR A 77 -14.49 9.49 -3.82
N PRO A 78 -14.93 10.76 -3.71
CA PRO A 78 -15.15 11.41 -2.41
C PRO A 78 -16.09 10.62 -1.50
N GLU A 79 -17.15 10.02 -2.05
CA GLU A 79 -18.17 9.26 -1.31
C GLU A 79 -17.60 7.95 -0.76
N GLN A 80 -16.72 7.29 -1.51
CA GLN A 80 -16.00 6.10 -1.03
C GLN A 80 -14.95 6.49 0.00
N ALA A 81 -14.18 7.54 -0.26
CA ALA A 81 -13.16 8.06 0.63
C ALA A 81 -13.75 8.39 2.02
N ALA A 82 -14.91 9.03 2.07
CA ALA A 82 -15.60 9.41 3.31
C ALA A 82 -15.99 8.21 4.21
N LYS A 83 -16.13 7.01 3.64
CA LYS A 83 -16.44 5.79 4.41
C LYS A 83 -15.21 5.18 5.08
N ASN A 84 -14.00 5.58 4.67
CA ASN A 84 -12.76 5.07 5.25
C ASN A 84 -12.44 5.83 6.55
N ARG A 85 -12.61 5.14 7.69
CA ARG A 85 -12.08 5.61 8.96
C ARG A 85 -10.56 5.44 8.94
N ILE A 86 -9.83 6.54 8.97
CA ILE A 86 -8.37 6.50 9.11
C ILE A 86 -8.08 6.13 10.56
N GLN A 87 -7.55 4.94 10.78
CA GLN A 87 -7.13 4.47 12.10
C GLN A 87 -5.62 4.28 12.13
N HIS A 88 -5.02 4.58 13.28
CA HIS A 88 -3.62 4.26 13.53
C HIS A 88 -3.41 2.75 13.46
N PRO A 89 -2.21 2.30 13.04
CA PRO A 89 -1.86 0.89 13.09
C PRO A 89 -2.11 0.32 14.49
N SER A 90 -2.78 -0.82 14.54
CA SER A 90 -3.12 -1.53 15.78
C SER A 90 -2.89 -3.02 15.60
N ASN A 91 -2.90 -3.77 16.70
CA ASN A 91 -2.83 -5.23 16.69
C ASN A 91 -4.18 -5.91 16.33
N VAL A 92 -5.21 -5.13 16.01
CA VAL A 92 -6.55 -5.63 15.64
C VAL A 92 -6.88 -5.18 14.22
N LEU A 93 -7.37 -6.11 13.40
CA LEU A 93 -7.80 -5.85 12.03
C LEU A 93 -9.31 -6.03 11.90
N HIS A 94 -9.97 -5.09 11.22
CA HIS A 94 -11.36 -5.23 10.81
C HIS A 94 -11.42 -5.72 9.36
N PHE A 95 -11.85 -6.97 9.15
CA PHE A 95 -12.03 -7.52 7.81
C PHE A 95 -13.47 -7.30 7.30
N PHE A 96 -13.63 -7.27 5.98
CA PHE A 96 -14.92 -7.12 5.30
C PHE A 96 -14.95 -8.07 4.11
N ASN A 97 -16.15 -8.37 3.61
CA ASN A 97 -16.34 -9.19 2.40
C ASN A 97 -15.79 -10.63 2.53
N ALA A 98 -15.84 -11.19 3.74
CA ALA A 98 -15.61 -12.61 3.95
C ALA A 98 -16.84 -13.44 3.48
N PRO A 99 -16.65 -14.72 3.13
CA PRO A 99 -17.75 -15.64 2.87
C PRO A 99 -18.75 -15.69 4.05
N LEU A 100 -20.01 -15.98 3.77
CA LEU A 100 -21.07 -16.02 4.80
C LEU A 100 -20.87 -17.16 5.81
N ASP A 101 -20.18 -18.21 5.39
CA ASP A 101 -19.85 -19.42 6.14
C ASP A 101 -18.44 -19.39 6.73
N VAL A 102 -17.78 -18.22 6.75
CA VAL A 102 -16.43 -18.09 7.29
C VAL A 102 -16.38 -18.43 8.78
N THR A 103 -15.40 -19.24 9.16
CA THR A 103 -15.11 -19.62 10.54
C THR A 103 -13.69 -19.20 10.92
N GLU A 104 -13.37 -19.27 12.22
CA GLU A 104 -12.02 -18.99 12.70
C GLU A 104 -10.98 -19.94 12.09
N ASP A 105 -11.31 -21.22 11.96
CA ASP A 105 -10.42 -22.24 11.38
C ASP A 105 -9.98 -21.90 9.95
N ASN A 106 -10.88 -21.30 9.17
CA ASN A 106 -10.55 -20.85 7.82
C ASN A 106 -9.45 -19.78 7.79
N PHE A 107 -9.30 -18.98 8.86
CA PHE A 107 -8.23 -17.98 8.93
C PHE A 107 -6.89 -18.57 9.40
N TYR A 108 -6.89 -19.71 10.08
CA TYR A 108 -5.65 -20.40 10.47
C TYR A 108 -5.03 -21.20 9.31
N GLU A 109 -5.81 -21.56 8.30
CA GLU A 109 -5.36 -22.34 7.13
C GLU A 109 -4.69 -21.49 6.03
N VAL A 110 -4.77 -20.16 6.11
CA VAL A 110 -4.31 -19.20 5.07
C VAL A 110 -2.89 -18.70 5.30
#